data_AF-A0A9E2ZSD1-F1
#
_entry.id   AF-A0A9E2ZSD1-F1
#
_cell.length_a   1.000
_cell.length_b   1.000
_cell.length_c   1.000
_cell.angle_alpha   90.00
_cell.angle_beta   90.00
_cell.angle_gamma   90.00
#
_symmetry.space_group_name_H-M   'P 1'
#
loop_
_entity.id
_entity.type
_entity.pdbx_description
1 polymer ?
#
loop_
_entity_poly.entity_id
_entity_poly.type
_entity_poly.pdbx_seq_one_letter_code
_entity_poly.pdbx_strand_id
1 'polypeptide(L)' 'MTTFTSPAPAPSEFPELFTDRLRLAVAAYLARFKGSSRQHTESDLRCYLAWCAERSLDPLAARRPHLEPCIRSMQEIRR' A
#
# COMPACT_ATOMS: atom_id res chain seq x y z
N MET A 1 -28.19 -14.43 -33.51
CA MET A 1 -27.64 -13.73 -32.33
C MET A 1 -26.64 -14.67 -31.66
N THR A 2 -25.35 -14.48 -31.86
CA THR A 2 -24.29 -15.28 -31.22
C THR A 2 -23.90 -14.60 -29.90
N THR A 3 -24.20 -15.25 -28.78
CA THR A 3 -23.80 -14.81 -27.43
C THR A 3 -22.30 -14.97 -27.26
N PHE A 4 -21.61 -13.88 -26.95
CA PHE A 4 -20.20 -13.87 -26.60
C PHE A 4 -20.06 -14.32 -25.14
N THR A 5 -19.66 -15.57 -24.91
CA THR A 5 -19.26 -16.03 -23.58
C THR A 5 -17.93 -15.36 -23.24
N SER A 6 -17.98 -14.35 -22.36
CA SER A 6 -16.79 -13.75 -21.78
C SER A 6 -16.06 -14.78 -20.91
N PRO A 7 -14.74 -14.97 -21.07
CA PRO A 7 -13.98 -15.81 -20.15
C PRO A 7 -13.97 -15.18 -18.75
N ALA A 8 -14.12 -16.02 -17.72
CA ALA A 8 -14.02 -15.62 -16.33
C ALA A 8 -12.60 -15.10 -16.00
N PRO A 9 -12.44 -14.11 -15.11
CA PRO A 9 -11.12 -13.64 -14.70
C PRO A 9 -10.34 -14.79 -14.03
N ALA A 10 -9.14 -15.07 -14.53
CA ALA A 10 -8.25 -16.07 -13.95
C ALA A 10 -7.85 -15.69 -12.50
N PRO A 11 -7.74 -16.67 -11.58
CA PRO A 11 -7.41 -16.37 -10.19
C PRO A 11 -5.92 -16.02 -10.02
N SER A 12 -5.68 -14.79 -9.57
CA SER A 12 -4.80 -14.46 -8.45
C SER A 12 -3.33 -14.97 -8.45
N GLU A 13 -2.60 -14.99 -9.57
CA GLU A 13 -1.12 -15.13 -9.54
C GLU A 13 -0.39 -13.85 -9.08
N PHE A 14 -1.09 -12.71 -9.11
CA PHE A 14 -0.55 -11.39 -8.83
C PHE A 14 -0.46 -10.95 -7.35
N PRO A 15 -1.26 -11.43 -6.38
CA PRO A 15 -1.19 -10.97 -4.99
C PRO A 15 0.13 -11.32 -4.31
N GLU A 16 0.68 -12.50 -4.55
CA GLU A 16 1.89 -12.96 -3.86
C GLU A 16 3.14 -12.19 -4.33
N LEU A 17 3.32 -12.07 -5.65
CA LEU A 17 4.40 -11.26 -6.25
C LEU A 17 4.28 -9.77 -5.89
N PHE A 18 3.05 -9.25 -5.83
CA PHE A 18 2.78 -7.89 -5.38
C PHE A 18 3.17 -7.71 -3.91
N THR A 19 2.81 -8.67 -3.06
CA THR A 19 3.16 -8.66 -1.64
C THR A 19 4.68 -8.75 -1.45
N ASP A 20 5.38 -9.55 -2.25
CA ASP A 20 6.84 -9.66 -2.18
C ASP A 20 7.56 -8.40 -2.68
N ARG A 21 7.07 -7.78 -3.77
CA ARG A 21 7.58 -6.49 -4.24
C ARG A 21 7.36 -5.40 -3.21
N LEU A 22 6.17 -5.34 -2.59
CA LEU A 22 5.85 -4.37 -1.55
C LEU A 22 6.74 -4.58 -0.32
N ARG A 23 6.90 -5.82 0.14
CA ARG A 23 7.82 -6.17 1.25
C ARG A 23 9.24 -5.72 0.96
N LEU A 24 9.74 -5.97 -0.25
CA LEU A 24 11.09 -5.55 -0.66
C LEU A 24 11.23 -4.03 -0.69
N ALA A 25 10.24 -3.32 -1.23
CA ALA A 25 10.23 -1.85 -1.25
C ALA A 25 10.23 -1.25 0.17
N VAL A 26 9.41 -1.81 1.06
CA VAL A 26 9.36 -1.44 2.48
C VAL A 26 10.72 -1.67 3.15
N ALA A 27 11.31 -2.85 2.98
CA ALA A 27 12.60 -3.18 3.57
C ALA A 27 13.73 -2.26 3.06
N ALA A 28 13.79 -2.04 1.75
CA ALA A 28 14.77 -1.16 1.13
C ALA A 28 14.64 0.30 1.59
N TYR A 29 13.40 0.78 1.75
CA TYR A 29 13.15 2.12 2.28
C TYR A 29 13.58 2.25 3.75
N LEU A 30 13.20 1.29 4.60
CA LEU A 30 13.56 1.30 6.03
C LEU A 30 15.05 1.12 6.28
N ALA A 31 15.78 0.45 5.38
CA ALA A 31 17.23 0.28 5.48
C ALA A 31 18.01 1.62 5.47
N ARG A 32 17.38 2.71 5.01
CA ARG A 32 17.96 4.06 4.98
C ARG A 32 17.96 4.75 6.35
N PHE A 33 17.24 4.21 7.33
CA PHE A 33 17.04 4.82 8.64
C PHE A 33 17.60 3.93 9.76
N LYS A 34 17.99 4.55 10.87
CA LYS A 34 18.44 3.86 12.09
C LYS A 34 17.78 4.46 13.34
N GLY A 35 17.87 3.75 14.47
CA GLY A 35 17.40 4.23 15.77
C GLY A 35 15.92 4.63 15.77
N SER A 36 15.60 5.71 16.48
CA SER A 36 14.23 6.23 16.62
C SER A 36 13.62 6.64 15.28
N SER A 37 14.40 7.21 14.35
CA SER A 37 13.92 7.55 13.01
C SER A 37 13.40 6.33 12.26
N ARG A 38 14.10 5.18 12.35
CA ARG A 38 13.62 3.93 11.74
C ARG A 38 12.30 3.48 12.35
N GLN A 39 12.17 3.54 13.67
CA GLN A 39 10.95 3.12 14.38
C GLN A 39 9.75 4.00 14.02
N HIS A 40 9.93 5.33 13.98
CA HIS A 40 8.89 6.25 13.56
C HIS A 40 8.48 6.03 12.11
N THR A 41 9.44 5.94 11.19
CA THR A 41 9.16 5.67 9.78
C THR A 41 8.45 4.33 9.57
N GLU A 42 8.83 3.29 10.30
CA GLU A 42 8.14 2.00 10.25
C GLU A 42 6.69 2.11 10.74
N SER A 43 6.44 2.85 11.82
CA SER A 43 5.10 3.10 12.32
C SER A 43 4.24 3.86 11.31
N ASP A 44 4.77 4.91 10.71
CA ASP A 44 4.06 5.71 9.71
C ASP A 44 3.74 4.87 8.47
N LEU A 45 4.67 4.00 8.05
CA LEU A 45 4.46 3.10 6.93
C LEU A 45 3.38 2.06 7.22
N ARG A 46 3.31 1.53 8.45
CA ARG A 46 2.21 0.65 8.87
C ARG A 46 0.85 1.35 8.78
N CYS A 47 0.74 2.59 9.25
CA CYS A 47 -0.49 3.37 9.13
C CYS A 47 -0.89 3.60 7.67
N TYR A 48 0.07 3.98 6.82
CA TYR A 48 -0.16 4.17 5.39
C TYR A 48 -0.65 2.90 4.69
N LEU A 49 0.00 1.76 4.93
CA LEU A 49 -0.38 0.49 4.30
C LEU A 49 -1.77 0.02 4.74
N ALA A 50 -2.12 0.21 6.01
CA ALA A 50 -3.47 -0.08 6.51
C ALA A 50 -4.52 0.82 5.82
N TRP A 51 -4.24 2.11 5.70
CA TRP A 51 -5.12 3.06 5.01
C TRP A 51 -5.32 2.71 3.52
N CYS A 52 -4.27 2.26 2.84
CA CYS A 52 -4.35 1.76 1.46
C CYS A 52 -5.23 0.51 1.36
N ALA A 53 -5.08 -0.44 2.28
CA ALA A 53 -5.86 -1.67 2.31
C ALA A 53 -7.37 -1.39 2.49
N GLU A 54 -7.73 -0.49 3.40
CA GLU A 54 -9.13 -0.05 3.61
C GLU A 54 -9.77 0.52 2.34
N ARG A 55 -8.97 1.09 1.44
CA ARG A 55 -9.44 1.78 0.22
C ARG A 55 -9.17 1.00 -1.06
N SER A 56 -8.68 -0.24 -0.96
CA SER A 56 -8.26 -1.05 -2.11
C SER A 56 -7.32 -0.29 -3.06
N LEU A 57 -6.44 0.54 -2.49
CA LEU A 57 -5.44 1.31 -3.23
C LEU A 57 -4.12 0.56 -3.28
N ASP A 58 -3.51 0.50 -4.46
CA ASP A 58 -2.14 0.01 -4.61
C ASP A 58 -1.15 1.00 -3.95
N PRO A 59 -0.43 0.61 -2.88
CA PRO A 59 0.49 1.49 -2.17
C PRO A 59 1.67 1.96 -3.02
N LEU A 60 2.06 1.23 -4.06
CA LEU A 60 3.15 1.58 -4.97
C LEU A 60 2.68 2.43 -6.15
N ALA A 61 1.38 2.40 -6.47
CA ALA A 61 0.78 3.26 -7.49
C ALA A 61 0.19 4.56 -6.93
N ALA A 62 0.12 4.70 -5.60
CA ALA A 62 -0.37 5.91 -4.95
C ALA A 62 0.42 7.16 -5.39
N ARG A 63 -0.28 8.27 -5.53
CA ARG A 63 0.25 9.56 -6.00
C ARG A 63 -0.13 10.63 -5.00
N ARG A 64 0.48 11.81 -5.07
CA ARG A 64 0.19 12.95 -4.17
C ARG A 64 -1.30 13.18 -3.86
N PRO A 65 -2.23 13.24 -4.84
CA PRO A 65 -3.65 13.42 -4.53
C PRO A 65 -4.26 12.28 -3.70
N HIS A 66 -3.70 11.07 -3.75
CA HIS A 66 -4.10 9.94 -2.91
C HIS A 66 -3.48 10.00 -1.51
N LEU A 67 -2.37 10.74 -1.32
CA LEU A 67 -1.65 10.80 -0.04
C LEU A 67 -2.21 11.89 0.89
N GLU A 68 -2.76 12.97 0.36
CA GLU A 68 -3.33 14.06 1.18
C GLU A 68 -4.43 13.58 2.15
N PRO A 69 -5.38 12.70 1.74
CA PRO A 69 -6.36 12.16 2.68
C PRO A 69 -5.75 11.22 3.73
N CYS A 70 -4.72 10.45 3.36
CA CYS A 70 -3.98 9.61 4.31
C CYS A 70 -3.30 10.46 5.38
N ILE A 71 -2.63 11.55 4.99
CA ILE A 71 -1.96 12.47 5.90
C ILE A 71 -2.97 13.13 6.84
N ARG A 72 -4.12 13.56 6.33
CA ARG A 72 -5.20 14.12 7.15
C ARG A 72 -5.70 13.13 8.20
N SER A 73 -5.96 11.88 7.80
CA SER A 73 -6.41 10.84 8.72
C SER A 73 -5.38 10.57 9.82
N MET A 74 -4.09 10.49 9.50
CA MET A 74 -3.04 10.33 10.51
C MET A 74 -2.93 11.51 11.47
N GLN A 75 -3.21 12.73 11.03
CA GLN A 75 -3.22 13.92 11.88
C GLN A 75 -4.43 13.96 12.81
N GLU A 76 -5.59 13.48 12.36
CA GLU A 76 -6.82 13.39 13.17
C GLU A 76 -6.70 12.32 14.27
N ILE A 77 -6.09 11.17 13.99
CA ILE A 77 -5.88 10.09 14.97
C ILE A 77 -4.86 10.47 16.06
N ARG A 78 -3.96 11.42 15.78
CA ARG A 78 -2.94 11.91 16.73
C ARG A 78 -3.33 13.19 17.48
N ARG A 79 -4.60 13.64 17.38
CA ARG A 79 -5.15 14.69 18.26
C ARG A 79 -5.54 14.10 19.62
#